data_AF-A0A6V8HCK2-F1
#
_entry.id   AF-A0A6V8HCK2-F1
#
_cell.length_a   1.000
_cell.length_b   1.000
_cell.length_c   1.000
_cell.angle_alpha   90.00
_cell.angle_beta   90.00
_cell.angle_gamma   90.00
#
_symmetry.space_group_name_H-M   'P 1'
#
loop_
_entity.id
_entity.type
_entity.pdbx_description
1 polymer ?
#
loop_
_entity_poly.entity_id
_entity_poly.type
_entity_poly.pdbx_seq_one_letter_code
_entity_poly.pdbx_strand_id
1 'polypeptide(L)'
;MDLQKPKKSRPDTHDQDDSSDYRVNGYGPAGVMENDDTDPRQDLEHEVTVKLDTKRDISSSSALQPLVKAPRLMTLPLRRRVSRITAARIPKGIPLDSRQKTRLRYADMIPPVTKETLSELDLERIMQNIQLRVDANFESGLHFLLDLNGEKGRQKKIMTDEYWEALSIEITIYAYVNMNRPRTSEIDMVHVPDMMTLMKDENLFQPRLPTMFETLHGILMTLVPEKDHPSVSQHLDISHLMQQVHKGVLDLVSLSKWLADLLKMHCAPMRDHLADEMAAEIGTGSTQADVGMLVGGLRKLFSILEMMKLDVANHQLGAYQIVLIENTIPFLHDYFSRRITAHEFKVDETKAWYQGVQQRMPESLKDGMNRSFYPLSILLYGLCEQLLLSGEQAKLPEHFEFDLARLWRLRSEVQKIINVHVCWSILESLFQGLNLKRSFNSKMHLSFVTRISALLEEDKDSKSKPPGLGTHLPNDSCIAMEIARTVCAAIGQVDVISDGILEQVEDAVKKSFTSDSVQLQLVRNCVHQQLLQATCEIAERYVSMTPLEICESQRRQAYLQSSSSDFSFIATKLAHIGVLHWRVWAPLVYVPQASVVHELSAEP
;
A
#
# COMPACT_ATOMS: atom_id res chain seq x y z
N MET A 1 -21.20 -44.78 2.58
CA MET A 1 -19.96 -45.41 2.08
C MET A 1 -19.52 -44.65 0.85
N ASP A 2 -18.39 -43.95 1.00
CA ASP A 2 -17.31 -43.72 0.03
C ASP A 2 -17.53 -43.21 -1.41
N LEU A 3 -16.66 -42.23 -1.71
CA LEU A 3 -15.97 -41.92 -2.97
C LEU A 3 -16.74 -41.16 -4.07
N GLN A 4 -16.35 -39.89 -4.27
CA GLN A 4 -15.66 -39.44 -5.49
C GLN A 4 -15.09 -38.02 -5.36
N LYS A 5 -13.79 -37.89 -5.64
CA LYS A 5 -13.06 -36.63 -5.87
C LYS A 5 -13.52 -35.97 -7.19
N PRO A 6 -13.16 -34.69 -7.43
CA PRO A 6 -12.10 -34.49 -8.41
C PRO A 6 -11.05 -33.43 -8.04
N LYS A 7 -9.88 -33.64 -8.63
CA LYS A 7 -8.69 -32.78 -8.71
C LYS A 7 -9.02 -31.38 -9.22
N LYS A 8 -8.30 -30.36 -8.72
CA LYS A 8 -7.61 -29.37 -9.57
C LYS A 8 -6.48 -28.67 -8.82
N SER A 9 -5.31 -28.77 -9.42
CA SER A 9 -4.07 -28.06 -9.20
C SER A 9 -4.24 -26.54 -9.12
N ARG A 10 -3.67 -25.91 -8.09
CA ARG A 10 -3.32 -24.48 -8.09
C ARG A 10 -1.80 -24.35 -8.33
N PRO A 11 -1.35 -23.38 -9.13
CA PRO A 11 0.07 -23.04 -9.21
C PRO A 11 0.45 -22.18 -7.99
N ASP A 12 1.66 -22.42 -7.48
CA ASP A 12 2.34 -21.59 -6.52
C ASP A 12 2.47 -20.15 -7.06
N THR A 13 1.81 -19.21 -6.41
CA THR A 13 2.20 -17.81 -6.39
C THR A 13 2.72 -17.53 -4.99
N HIS A 14 3.98 -17.12 -4.95
CA HIS A 14 4.67 -16.66 -3.76
C HIS A 14 4.02 -15.31 -3.40
N ASP A 15 2.91 -15.35 -2.65
CA ASP A 15 2.38 -14.18 -1.97
C ASP A 15 3.38 -13.85 -0.85
N GLN A 16 4.31 -12.93 -1.11
CA GLN A 16 4.84 -12.12 -0.02
C GLN A 16 3.70 -11.18 0.38
N ASP A 17 2.95 -11.65 1.36
CA ASP A 17 1.94 -10.93 2.12
C ASP A 17 2.56 -9.64 2.67
N ASP A 18 2.31 -8.50 2.01
CA ASP A 18 2.29 -7.23 2.72
C ASP A 18 1.05 -7.26 3.63
N SER A 19 1.31 -7.70 4.85
CA SER A 19 0.37 -7.95 5.95
C SER A 19 -0.16 -6.66 6.58
N SER A 20 -0.19 -5.54 5.86
CA SER A 20 -0.58 -4.26 6.46
C SER A 20 -2.06 -3.95 6.31
N ASP A 21 -2.69 -3.55 7.42
CA ASP A 21 -4.03 -2.97 7.47
C ASP A 21 -4.09 -1.55 6.86
N TYR A 22 -2.93 -0.98 6.54
CA TYR A 22 -2.76 0.39 6.06
C TYR A 22 -2.24 0.39 4.62
N ARG A 23 -2.86 1.21 3.76
CA ARG A 23 -2.37 1.47 2.41
C ARG A 23 -1.74 2.85 2.35
N VAL A 24 -0.65 2.96 1.60
CA VAL A 24 -0.14 4.27 1.21
C VAL A 24 -0.81 4.67 -0.09
N ASN A 25 -1.21 5.94 -0.22
CA ASN A 25 -2.05 6.43 -1.33
C ASN A 25 -1.48 6.20 -2.76
N GLY A 26 -0.27 5.68 -2.90
CA GLY A 26 0.30 5.21 -4.17
C GLY A 26 -0.33 3.96 -4.77
N TYR A 27 -1.05 3.18 -3.95
CA TYR A 27 -1.76 1.97 -4.38
C TYR A 27 -3.26 2.23 -4.62
N GLY A 28 -3.56 3.04 -5.64
CA GLY A 28 -4.92 3.20 -6.20
C GLY A 28 -5.06 4.42 -7.11
N PRO A 29 -5.96 4.44 -8.11
CA PRO A 29 -6.19 5.62 -8.92
C PRO A 29 -6.79 6.72 -8.05
N ALA A 30 -6.22 7.92 -8.13
CA ALA A 30 -6.60 9.11 -7.39
C ALA A 30 -8.13 9.27 -7.33
N GLY A 31 -8.70 9.02 -6.15
CA GLY A 31 -9.98 9.58 -5.77
C GLY A 31 -9.76 11.06 -5.53
N VAL A 32 -10.52 11.89 -6.24
CA VAL A 32 -10.58 13.33 -6.03
C VAL A 32 -10.84 13.59 -4.55
N MET A 33 -9.85 14.13 -3.85
CA MET A 33 -10.07 14.77 -2.56
C MET A 33 -10.03 16.27 -2.80
N GLU A 34 -11.10 16.94 -2.40
CA GLU A 34 -11.27 18.38 -2.47
C GLU A 34 -10.13 19.07 -1.70
N ASN A 35 -9.57 20.10 -2.32
CA ASN A 35 -8.62 21.01 -1.71
C ASN A 35 -9.23 21.61 -0.45
N ASP A 36 -8.58 21.42 0.69
CA ASP A 36 -8.71 22.33 1.82
C ASP A 36 -7.32 22.84 2.19
N ASP A 37 -6.86 23.79 1.38
CA ASP A 37 -5.72 24.64 1.69
C ASP A 37 -6.09 25.51 2.89
N THR A 38 -5.47 25.25 4.03
CA THR A 38 -5.18 26.32 4.98
C THR A 38 -3.88 26.01 5.71
N ASP A 39 -2.80 26.57 5.18
CA ASP A 39 -1.54 26.80 5.90
C ASP A 39 -1.76 27.88 6.96
N PRO A 40 -1.41 27.59 8.23
CA PRO A 40 -0.80 28.63 9.03
C PRO A 40 0.39 28.07 9.82
N ARG A 41 1.60 28.42 9.39
CA ARG A 41 2.57 29.24 10.15
C ARG A 41 4.02 28.75 10.02
N GLN A 42 4.74 29.58 9.29
CA GLN A 42 6.10 30.05 9.53
C GLN A 42 6.58 30.00 10.99
N ASP A 43 7.87 29.68 11.07
CA ASP A 43 8.87 30.00 12.11
C ASP A 43 8.80 29.27 13.45
N LEU A 44 9.71 28.29 13.60
CA LEU A 44 10.62 28.17 14.74
C LEU A 44 11.73 27.16 14.40
N GLU A 45 12.86 27.67 13.91
CA GLU A 45 14.12 26.95 13.75
C GLU A 45 14.67 26.55 15.14
N HIS A 46 14.80 25.26 15.41
CA HIS A 46 15.68 24.74 16.47
C HIS A 46 16.60 23.67 15.89
N GLU A 47 17.86 24.04 15.66
CA GLU A 47 18.97 23.14 15.36
C GLU A 47 19.15 22.12 16.48
N VAL A 48 19.04 20.82 16.16
CA VAL A 48 19.50 19.74 17.04
C VAL A 48 20.70 19.07 16.39
N THR A 49 21.88 19.44 16.89
CA THR A 49 23.15 18.81 16.54
C THR A 49 23.34 17.52 17.34
N VAL A 50 23.28 16.36 16.68
CA VAL A 50 23.61 15.06 17.28
C VAL A 50 25.08 14.73 16.98
N LYS A 51 25.91 14.73 18.02
CA LYS A 51 27.30 14.26 17.95
C LYS A 51 27.34 12.73 17.99
N LEU A 52 27.87 12.12 16.93
CA LEU A 52 28.28 10.72 16.88
C LEU A 52 29.73 10.62 17.36
N ASP A 53 29.98 9.97 18.51
CA ASP A 53 31.33 9.64 18.94
C ASP A 53 31.71 8.23 18.47
N THR A 54 32.80 8.14 17.71
CA THR A 54 33.43 6.89 17.26
C THR A 54 34.93 6.94 17.60
N LYS A 55 35.42 5.94 18.35
CA LYS A 55 36.71 5.21 18.22
C LYS A 55 37.16 4.60 19.57
N ARG A 56 37.33 3.27 19.61
CA ARG A 56 38.59 2.47 19.71
C ARG A 56 39.17 2.43 21.14
N ASP A 57 39.53 1.27 21.71
CA ASP A 57 40.78 0.56 21.37
C ASP A 57 40.82 -0.93 21.80
N ILE A 58 41.78 -1.62 21.16
CA ILE A 58 42.20 -3.02 21.23
C ILE A 58 43.34 -3.18 22.27
N SER A 59 43.39 -4.27 23.06
CA SER A 59 44.58 -5.15 23.23
C SER A 59 44.50 -6.22 24.35
N SER A 60 44.55 -7.48 23.90
CA SER A 60 45.23 -8.72 24.33
C SER A 60 45.77 -9.01 25.77
N SER A 61 45.34 -10.20 26.27
CA SER A 61 46.09 -11.41 26.73
C SER A 61 47.00 -11.42 28.00
N SER A 62 46.71 -12.32 28.95
CA SER A 62 47.53 -13.53 29.25
C SER A 62 47.11 -14.29 30.52
N ALA A 63 46.98 -15.63 30.40
CA ALA A 63 47.58 -16.68 31.26
C ALA A 63 46.63 -17.85 31.63
N LEU A 64 46.97 -19.03 31.11
CA LEU A 64 46.39 -20.35 31.39
C LEU A 64 47.01 -20.98 32.65
N GLN A 65 46.22 -21.74 33.43
CA GLN A 65 46.45 -23.17 33.74
C GLN A 65 45.39 -23.77 34.72
N PRO A 66 45.24 -25.12 34.80
CA PRO A 66 43.93 -25.78 34.82
C PRO A 66 43.62 -26.56 36.11
N LEU A 67 42.34 -26.83 36.37
CA LEU A 67 41.96 -28.01 37.17
C LEU A 67 40.60 -28.57 36.76
N VAL A 68 40.65 -29.80 36.27
CA VAL A 68 39.52 -30.67 35.92
C VAL A 68 38.70 -31.02 37.16
N LYS A 69 37.37 -30.88 37.08
CA LYS A 69 36.37 -31.79 37.69
C LYS A 69 35.02 -31.63 36.98
N ALA A 70 34.50 -32.75 36.45
CA ALA A 70 33.25 -32.82 35.71
C ALA A 70 32.04 -32.39 36.58
N PRO A 71 31.10 -31.58 36.05
CA PRO A 71 29.86 -31.29 36.76
C PRO A 71 28.90 -32.47 36.65
N ARG A 72 28.41 -32.93 37.79
CA ARG A 72 27.32 -33.91 37.88
C ARG A 72 26.05 -33.30 37.29
N LEU A 73 25.44 -33.98 36.32
CA LEU A 73 24.09 -33.70 35.83
C LEU A 73 23.09 -33.89 36.98
N MET A 74 22.72 -32.78 37.63
CA MET A 74 21.50 -32.70 38.44
C MET A 74 20.34 -32.49 37.47
N THR A 75 19.62 -33.57 37.16
CA THR A 75 18.33 -33.47 36.47
C THR A 75 17.32 -32.85 37.43
N LEU A 76 17.22 -31.52 37.41
CA LEU A 76 16.06 -30.82 37.96
C LEU A 76 14.85 -31.21 37.09
N PRO A 77 13.73 -31.69 37.67
CA PRO A 77 12.55 -31.97 36.88
C PRO A 77 12.06 -30.65 36.27
N LEU A 78 11.95 -30.60 34.93
CA LEU A 78 11.16 -29.58 34.25
C LEU A 78 9.72 -29.70 34.79
N ARG A 79 9.39 -28.91 35.82
CA ARG A 79 8.00 -28.54 36.08
C ARG A 79 7.56 -27.74 34.86
N ARG A 80 6.95 -28.41 33.88
CA ARG A 80 6.05 -27.73 32.93
C ARG A 80 5.07 -26.94 33.80
N ARG A 81 5.24 -25.61 33.86
CA ARG A 81 4.18 -24.73 34.36
C ARG A 81 3.02 -24.96 33.41
N VAL A 82 2.04 -25.75 33.84
CA VAL A 82 0.74 -25.80 33.17
C VAL A 82 0.15 -24.42 33.41
N SER A 83 0.13 -23.58 32.38
CA SER A 83 -0.52 -22.28 32.40
C SER A 83 -2.02 -22.53 32.62
N ARG A 84 -2.49 -22.25 33.84
CA ARG A 84 -3.92 -22.30 34.16
C ARG A 84 -4.60 -21.09 33.52
N ILE A 85 -5.72 -21.31 32.85
CA ILE A 85 -6.51 -20.24 32.23
C ILE A 85 -7.53 -19.77 33.26
N THR A 86 -7.66 -18.46 33.44
CA THR A 86 -8.69 -17.86 34.28
C THR A 86 -9.98 -17.72 33.49
N ALA A 87 -11.08 -18.27 33.99
CA ALA A 87 -12.40 -18.25 33.37
C ALA A 87 -13.45 -17.75 34.37
N ALA A 88 -14.49 -17.09 33.87
CA ALA A 88 -15.64 -16.65 34.64
C ALA A 88 -16.84 -17.57 34.37
N ARG A 89 -17.63 -17.84 35.40
CA ARG A 89 -18.89 -18.58 35.28
C ARG A 89 -20.04 -17.67 34.89
N ILE A 90 -20.79 -18.05 33.86
CA ILE A 90 -22.03 -17.39 33.46
C ILE A 90 -23.08 -17.61 34.57
N PRO A 91 -23.63 -16.54 35.17
CA PRO A 91 -24.63 -16.64 36.24
C PRO A 91 -25.88 -17.41 35.80
N LYS A 92 -26.42 -18.25 36.68
CA LYS A 92 -27.70 -18.93 36.43
C LYS A 92 -28.83 -17.90 36.45
N GLY A 93 -29.60 -17.81 35.36
CA GLY A 93 -30.77 -16.91 35.27
C GLY A 93 -30.58 -15.71 34.33
N ILE A 94 -29.38 -15.47 33.80
CA ILE A 94 -29.20 -14.49 32.73
C ILE A 94 -29.77 -15.05 31.41
N PRO A 95 -30.67 -14.32 30.71
CA PRO A 95 -31.24 -14.78 29.45
C PRO A 95 -30.26 -14.52 28.30
N LEU A 96 -29.29 -15.41 28.11
CA LEU A 96 -28.40 -15.40 26.95
C LEU A 96 -28.83 -16.44 25.92
N ASP A 97 -29.01 -16.01 24.68
CA ASP A 97 -29.31 -16.90 23.57
C ASP A 97 -28.07 -17.73 23.13
N SER A 98 -28.29 -18.75 22.30
CA SER A 98 -27.20 -19.60 21.81
C SER A 98 -26.18 -18.82 20.97
N ARG A 99 -26.59 -17.76 20.28
CA ARG A 99 -25.70 -16.92 19.46
C ARG A 99 -24.74 -16.15 20.36
N GLN A 100 -25.25 -15.49 21.40
CA GLN A 100 -24.50 -14.73 22.38
C GLN A 100 -23.50 -15.61 23.13
N LYS A 101 -23.90 -16.82 23.55
CA LYS A 101 -22.97 -17.79 24.16
C LYS A 101 -21.86 -18.21 23.20
N THR A 102 -22.20 -18.42 21.92
CA THR A 102 -21.21 -18.73 20.89
C THR A 102 -20.26 -17.54 20.69
N ARG A 103 -20.78 -16.32 20.53
CA ARG A 103 -19.97 -15.09 20.39
C ARG A 103 -19.00 -14.91 21.55
N LEU A 104 -19.47 -15.04 22.78
CA LEU A 104 -18.66 -14.92 24.00
C LEU A 104 -17.51 -15.94 24.08
N ARG A 105 -17.61 -17.08 23.38
CA ARG A 105 -16.61 -18.17 23.45
C ARG A 105 -15.65 -18.18 22.28
N TYR A 106 -16.12 -17.82 21.09
CA TYR A 106 -15.35 -17.95 19.85
C TYR A 106 -14.85 -16.62 19.27
N ALA A 107 -15.39 -15.47 19.70
CA ALA A 107 -14.82 -14.18 19.28
C ALA A 107 -13.41 -14.00 19.83
N ASP A 108 -12.59 -13.23 19.12
CA ASP A 108 -11.21 -12.96 19.50
C ASP A 108 -11.07 -12.39 20.91
N MET A 109 -9.93 -12.67 21.54
CA MET A 109 -9.64 -12.25 22.91
C MET A 109 -8.99 -10.88 23.01
N ILE A 110 -8.53 -10.34 21.88
CA ILE A 110 -7.76 -9.11 21.80
C ILE A 110 -8.58 -8.10 20.96
N PRO A 111 -8.64 -6.82 21.35
CA PRO A 111 -9.27 -5.79 20.53
C PRO A 111 -8.68 -5.74 19.11
N PRO A 112 -9.45 -5.32 18.10
CA PRO A 112 -8.96 -5.24 16.71
C PRO A 112 -7.87 -4.18 16.50
N VAL A 113 -7.80 -3.18 17.38
CA VAL A 113 -6.73 -2.17 17.39
C VAL A 113 -5.84 -2.44 18.60
N THR A 114 -4.58 -2.75 18.34
CA THR A 114 -3.58 -3.14 19.34
C THR A 114 -2.30 -2.35 19.16
N LYS A 115 -1.39 -2.44 20.15
CA LYS A 115 -0.05 -1.88 19.98
C LYS A 115 0.69 -2.54 18.80
N GLU A 116 0.50 -3.84 18.62
CA GLU A 116 1.14 -4.63 17.57
C GLU A 116 0.63 -4.23 16.17
N THR A 117 -0.69 -4.11 15.99
CA THR A 117 -1.27 -3.66 14.71
C THR A 117 -0.84 -2.23 14.38
N LEU A 118 -0.73 -1.36 15.39
CA LEU A 118 -0.29 0.02 15.23
C LEU A 118 1.24 0.17 15.06
N SER A 119 2.03 -0.85 15.43
CA SER A 119 3.49 -0.78 15.33
C SER A 119 4.01 -0.80 13.88
N GLU A 120 3.17 -1.20 12.92
CA GLU A 120 3.45 -1.03 11.49
C GLU A 120 3.65 0.44 11.08
N LEU A 121 3.00 1.34 11.82
CA LEU A 121 3.08 2.79 11.65
C LEU A 121 4.20 3.42 12.49
N ASP A 122 5.06 2.63 13.13
CA ASP A 122 6.22 3.15 13.84
C ASP A 122 7.31 3.61 12.87
N LEU A 123 7.99 4.71 13.22
CA LEU A 123 9.04 5.31 12.39
C LEU A 123 10.10 4.29 11.92
N GLU A 124 10.51 3.36 12.78
CA GLU A 124 11.49 2.33 12.42
C GLU A 124 11.01 1.44 11.27
N ARG A 125 9.74 1.02 11.30
CA ARG A 125 9.15 0.18 10.24
C ARG A 125 8.90 0.97 8.98
N ILE A 126 8.43 2.22 9.10
CA ILE A 126 8.29 3.15 7.98
C ILE A 126 9.65 3.33 7.28
N MET A 127 10.72 3.54 8.05
CA MET A 127 12.08 3.68 7.51
C MET A 127 12.64 2.38 6.93
N GLN A 128 12.18 1.20 7.33
CA GLN A 128 12.66 -0.07 6.76
C GLN A 128 11.81 -0.55 5.56
N ASN A 129 10.65 0.08 5.32
CA ASN A 129 9.76 -0.31 4.24
C ASN A 129 10.34 0.06 2.86
N ILE A 130 10.64 -0.96 2.05
CA ILE A 130 11.23 -0.82 0.71
C ILE A 130 10.25 -0.16 -0.25
N GLN A 131 9.00 -0.63 -0.25
CA GLN A 131 7.97 -0.13 -1.16
C GLN A 131 7.73 1.36 -0.94
N LEU A 132 7.59 1.77 0.32
CA LEU A 132 7.44 3.17 0.70
C LEU A 132 8.62 4.03 0.24
N ARG A 133 9.86 3.54 0.38
CA ARG A 133 11.05 4.25 -0.09
C ARG A 133 11.03 4.45 -1.60
N VAL A 134 10.72 3.41 -2.35
CA VAL A 134 10.64 3.49 -3.80
C VAL A 134 9.52 4.46 -4.20
N ASP A 135 8.33 4.34 -3.61
CA ASP A 135 7.19 5.21 -3.92
C ASP A 135 7.43 6.68 -3.55
N ALA A 136 8.22 6.95 -2.50
CA ALA A 136 8.60 8.32 -2.12
C ALA A 136 9.35 9.05 -3.23
N ASN A 137 10.03 8.33 -4.13
CA ASN A 137 10.69 8.93 -5.29
C ASN A 137 9.67 9.34 -6.36
N PHE A 138 8.48 8.74 -6.44
CA PHE A 138 7.55 9.00 -7.53
C PHE A 138 6.35 9.86 -7.14
N GLU A 139 6.03 9.92 -5.84
CA GLU A 139 4.80 10.52 -5.33
C GLU A 139 5.05 11.64 -4.33
N SER A 140 4.39 12.78 -4.55
CA SER A 140 4.58 14.00 -3.75
C SER A 140 3.64 14.11 -2.55
N GLY A 141 2.75 13.14 -2.32
CA GLY A 141 1.70 13.20 -1.30
C GLY A 141 1.44 11.85 -0.63
N LEU A 142 2.50 11.13 -0.28
CA LEU A 142 2.36 9.85 0.41
C LEU A 142 1.70 10.05 1.78
N HIS A 143 0.64 9.30 2.03
CA HIS A 143 -0.02 9.23 3.32
C HIS A 143 -0.62 7.85 3.49
N PHE A 144 -0.60 7.36 4.73
CA PHE A 144 -1.29 6.16 5.16
C PHE A 144 -2.80 6.43 5.24
N LEU A 145 -3.54 5.48 4.68
CA LEU A 145 -4.98 5.38 4.68
C LEU A 145 -5.41 4.04 5.26
N LEU A 146 -6.57 4.02 5.91
CA LEU A 146 -7.23 2.78 6.31
C LEU A 146 -7.74 2.04 5.07
N ASP A 147 -7.42 0.76 4.92
CA ASP A 147 -8.02 -0.07 3.86
C ASP A 147 -9.46 -0.47 4.25
N LEU A 148 -10.43 0.40 3.96
CA LEU A 148 -11.85 0.15 4.29
C LEU A 148 -12.60 -0.63 3.21
N ASN A 149 -12.15 -0.60 1.96
CA ASN A 149 -12.90 -1.12 0.80
C ASN A 149 -12.39 -2.48 0.30
N GLY A 150 -11.18 -2.89 0.70
CA GLY A 150 -10.62 -4.19 0.37
C GLY A 150 -11.38 -5.37 0.99
N GLU A 151 -11.08 -6.58 0.50
CA GLU A 151 -11.53 -7.82 1.14
C GLU A 151 -10.99 -7.93 2.58
N LYS A 152 -9.74 -7.50 2.81
CA LYS A 152 -9.12 -7.40 4.14
C LYS A 152 -9.89 -6.41 5.05
N GLY A 153 -10.22 -5.21 4.56
CA GLY A 153 -11.03 -4.23 5.30
C GLY A 153 -12.40 -4.75 5.71
N ARG A 154 -13.08 -5.46 4.80
CA ARG A 154 -14.36 -6.12 5.10
C ARG A 154 -14.22 -7.21 6.16
N GLN A 155 -13.16 -8.02 6.08
CA GLN A 155 -12.89 -9.05 7.07
C GLN A 155 -12.55 -8.45 8.45
N LYS A 156 -11.70 -7.42 8.51
CA LYS A 156 -11.37 -6.67 9.73
C LYS A 156 -12.63 -6.09 10.37
N LYS A 157 -13.56 -5.55 9.57
CA LYS A 157 -14.85 -5.04 10.07
C LYS A 157 -15.69 -6.13 10.72
N ILE A 158 -15.81 -7.30 10.11
CA ILE A 158 -16.55 -8.44 10.68
C ILE A 158 -15.94 -8.86 12.02
N MET A 159 -14.62 -9.05 12.07
CA MET A 159 -13.91 -9.44 13.30
C MET A 159 -14.06 -8.38 14.40
N THR A 160 -13.97 -7.09 14.02
CA THR A 160 -14.21 -5.95 14.92
C THR A 160 -15.61 -6.01 15.53
N ASP A 161 -16.64 -6.21 14.70
CA ASP A 161 -18.02 -6.26 15.15
C ASP A 161 -18.27 -7.46 16.08
N GLU A 162 -17.68 -8.63 15.79
CA GLU A 162 -17.78 -9.81 16.64
C GLU A 162 -17.11 -9.63 18.00
N TYR A 163 -15.94 -8.98 18.05
CA TYR A 163 -15.24 -8.65 19.29
C TYR A 163 -16.08 -7.74 20.20
N TRP A 164 -16.59 -6.63 19.65
CA TRP A 164 -17.40 -5.67 20.44
C TRP A 164 -18.74 -6.27 20.87
N GLU A 165 -19.37 -7.13 20.06
CA GLU A 165 -20.57 -7.89 20.47
C GLU A 165 -20.25 -8.82 21.66
N ALA A 166 -19.12 -9.54 21.62
CA ALA A 166 -18.69 -10.40 22.73
C ALA A 166 -18.40 -9.61 24.01
N LEU A 167 -17.72 -8.46 23.91
CA LEU A 167 -17.46 -7.59 25.05
C LEU A 167 -18.74 -7.00 25.66
N SER A 168 -19.73 -6.66 24.83
CA SER A 168 -21.06 -6.22 25.28
C SER A 168 -21.77 -7.28 26.11
N ILE A 169 -21.71 -8.54 25.67
CA ILE A 169 -22.27 -9.66 26.43
C ILE A 169 -21.53 -9.83 27.76
N GLU A 170 -20.20 -9.74 27.77
CA GLU A 170 -19.38 -9.79 28.98
C GLU A 170 -19.73 -8.67 29.98
N ILE A 171 -19.86 -7.42 29.53
CA ILE A 171 -20.27 -6.29 30.38
C ILE A 171 -21.68 -6.49 30.92
N THR A 172 -22.60 -7.03 30.12
CA THR A 172 -23.96 -7.38 30.58
C THR A 172 -23.92 -8.41 31.70
N ILE A 173 -23.01 -9.39 31.64
CA ILE A 173 -22.80 -10.37 32.72
C ILE A 173 -22.33 -9.67 34.00
N TYR A 174 -21.32 -8.78 33.92
CA TYR A 174 -20.87 -8.01 35.09
C TYR A 174 -22.00 -7.16 35.69
N ALA A 175 -22.76 -6.46 34.86
CA ALA A 175 -23.90 -5.65 35.29
C ALA A 175 -24.98 -6.50 35.98
N TYR A 176 -25.32 -7.66 35.40
CA TYR A 176 -26.29 -8.59 35.96
C TYR A 176 -25.88 -9.11 37.34
N VAL A 177 -24.60 -9.47 37.53
CA VAL A 177 -24.11 -9.94 38.85
C VAL A 177 -24.16 -8.83 39.89
N ASN A 178 -23.80 -7.60 39.49
CA ASN A 178 -23.85 -6.45 40.39
C ASN A 178 -25.29 -6.08 40.81
N MET A 179 -26.28 -6.25 39.91
CA MET A 179 -27.69 -5.99 40.21
C MET A 179 -28.35 -7.07 41.10
N ASN A 180 -27.98 -8.34 40.93
CA ASN A 180 -28.64 -9.48 41.59
C ASN A 180 -27.90 -10.00 42.84
N ARG A 181 -27.08 -9.14 43.46
CA ARG A 181 -26.12 -9.55 44.49
C ARG A 181 -26.73 -9.71 45.89
N PRO A 182 -26.62 -10.88 46.56
CA PRO A 182 -26.52 -10.93 48.02
C PRO A 182 -25.11 -10.50 48.44
N ARG A 183 -24.97 -9.76 49.57
CA ARG A 183 -23.79 -8.96 50.00
C ARG A 183 -22.37 -9.57 49.92
N THR A 184 -22.17 -10.83 49.50
CA THR A 184 -20.90 -11.56 49.52
C THR A 184 -20.53 -12.36 48.26
N SER A 185 -21.31 -12.34 47.17
CA SER A 185 -20.97 -13.13 45.97
C SER A 185 -20.32 -12.28 44.88
N GLU A 186 -19.01 -12.44 44.64
CA GLU A 186 -18.33 -11.97 43.42
C GLU A 186 -18.66 -12.89 42.24
N ILE A 187 -18.30 -12.51 41.01
CA ILE A 187 -18.29 -13.47 39.89
C ILE A 187 -17.42 -14.66 40.27
N ASP A 188 -17.92 -15.87 40.04
CA ASP A 188 -17.19 -17.11 40.29
C ASP A 188 -16.08 -17.25 39.23
N MET A 189 -14.86 -16.87 39.64
CA MET A 189 -13.64 -16.99 38.85
C MET A 189 -13.00 -18.35 39.10
N VAL A 190 -12.87 -19.14 38.04
CA VAL A 190 -12.37 -20.51 38.06
C VAL A 190 -11.09 -20.63 37.25
N HIS A 191 -10.13 -21.41 37.73
CA HIS A 191 -8.94 -21.76 36.97
C HIS A 191 -9.13 -23.10 36.25
N VAL A 192 -9.13 -23.08 34.93
CA VAL A 192 -9.23 -24.28 34.08
C VAL A 192 -7.85 -24.70 33.54
N PRO A 193 -7.60 -26.02 33.38
CA PRO A 193 -6.28 -26.52 33.03
C PRO A 193 -5.88 -26.25 31.58
N ASP A 194 -6.84 -26.19 30.65
CA ASP A 194 -6.60 -25.93 29.22
C ASP A 194 -7.81 -25.30 28.53
N MET A 195 -7.58 -24.77 27.32
CA MET A 195 -8.63 -24.15 26.50
C MET A 195 -9.70 -25.17 26.10
N MET A 196 -9.32 -26.44 25.88
CA MET A 196 -10.29 -27.46 25.47
C MET A 196 -11.33 -27.76 26.56
N THR A 197 -10.95 -27.66 27.83
CA THR A 197 -11.86 -27.78 28.97
C THR A 197 -12.80 -26.58 29.04
N LEU A 198 -12.29 -25.37 28.82
CA LEU A 198 -13.11 -24.16 28.73
C LEU A 198 -14.15 -24.26 27.61
N MET A 199 -13.72 -24.72 26.43
CA MET A 199 -14.56 -24.87 25.25
C MET A 199 -15.54 -26.05 25.31
N LYS A 200 -15.47 -26.89 26.35
CA LYS A 200 -16.47 -27.94 26.61
C LYS A 200 -17.58 -27.50 27.58
N ASP A 201 -17.30 -26.56 28.48
CA ASP A 201 -18.32 -26.02 29.39
C ASP A 201 -18.98 -24.79 28.76
N GLU A 202 -20.26 -24.93 28.39
CA GLU A 202 -21.08 -23.84 27.83
C GLU A 202 -21.36 -22.71 28.86
N ASN A 203 -21.07 -22.93 30.14
CA ASN A 203 -21.30 -21.96 31.22
C ASN A 203 -20.03 -21.22 31.66
N LEU A 204 -18.90 -21.45 31.00
CA LEU A 204 -17.65 -20.75 31.28
C LEU A 204 -17.24 -19.91 30.07
N PHE A 205 -16.63 -18.76 30.33
CA PHE A 205 -16.01 -17.92 29.33
C PHE A 205 -14.71 -17.32 29.86
N GLN A 206 -13.81 -16.91 28.97
CA GLN A 206 -12.61 -16.17 29.34
C GLN A 206 -12.91 -14.66 29.31
N PRO A 207 -12.64 -13.92 30.40
CA PRO A 207 -12.81 -12.46 30.40
C PRO A 207 -11.86 -11.76 29.42
N ARG A 208 -12.41 -10.86 28.60
CA ARG A 208 -11.69 -10.01 27.64
C ARG A 208 -11.41 -8.62 28.18
N LEU A 209 -12.22 -8.15 29.12
CA LEU A 209 -12.13 -6.78 29.65
C LEU A 209 -10.73 -6.43 30.22
N PRO A 210 -10.03 -7.32 30.96
CA PRO A 210 -8.66 -7.04 31.40
C PRO A 210 -7.71 -6.80 30.21
N THR A 211 -7.74 -7.68 29.20
CA THR A 211 -6.91 -7.58 27.99
C THR A 211 -7.23 -6.31 27.20
N MET A 212 -8.49 -5.88 27.16
CA MET A 212 -8.88 -4.60 26.57
C MET A 212 -8.22 -3.42 27.28
N PHE A 213 -8.24 -3.38 28.62
CA PHE A 213 -7.58 -2.32 29.39
C PHE A 213 -6.06 -2.35 29.26
N GLU A 214 -5.45 -3.54 29.26
CA GLU A 214 -4.01 -3.72 29.00
C GLU A 214 -3.63 -3.19 27.61
N THR A 215 -4.45 -3.48 26.60
CA THR A 215 -4.25 -3.00 25.23
C THR A 215 -4.39 -1.48 25.15
N LEU A 216 -5.42 -0.91 25.76
CA LEU A 216 -5.63 0.55 25.84
C LEU A 216 -4.42 1.25 26.48
N HIS A 217 -3.97 0.74 27.64
CA HIS A 217 -2.78 1.25 28.32
C HIS A 217 -1.55 1.15 27.41
N GLY A 218 -1.32 -0.01 26.78
CA GLY A 218 -0.21 -0.26 25.89
C GLY A 218 -0.15 0.71 24.71
N ILE A 219 -1.31 1.01 24.08
CA ILE A 219 -1.40 1.96 22.96
C ILE A 219 -1.12 3.39 23.45
N LEU A 220 -1.75 3.83 24.54
CA LEU A 220 -1.57 5.19 25.07
C LEU A 220 -0.11 5.48 25.40
N MET A 221 0.63 4.53 25.99
CA MET A 221 2.06 4.68 26.25
C MET A 221 2.92 4.90 25.00
N THR A 222 2.43 4.50 23.82
CA THR A 222 3.13 4.75 22.53
C THR A 222 2.73 6.05 21.86
N LEU A 223 1.56 6.61 22.21
CA LEU A 223 1.01 7.80 21.57
C LEU A 223 1.30 9.07 22.36
N VAL A 224 1.28 8.99 23.70
CA VAL A 224 1.49 10.15 24.56
C VAL A 224 2.97 10.34 24.90
N PRO A 225 3.44 11.59 25.09
CA PRO A 225 4.80 11.87 25.51
C PRO A 225 5.13 11.31 26.91
N GLU A 226 6.42 11.08 27.19
CA GLU A 226 6.88 10.49 28.47
C GLU A 226 6.40 11.24 29.72
N LYS A 227 6.18 12.56 29.62
CA LYS A 227 5.68 13.40 30.71
C LYS A 227 4.30 12.96 31.22
N ASP A 228 3.47 12.37 30.36
CA ASP A 228 2.09 11.98 30.65
C ASP A 228 1.97 10.50 31.05
N HIS A 229 3.03 9.69 30.85
CA HIS A 229 3.06 8.26 31.20
C HIS A 229 2.71 7.95 32.67
N PRO A 230 3.16 8.74 33.67
CA PRO A 230 2.76 8.51 35.06
C PRO A 230 1.24 8.67 35.27
N SER A 231 0.63 9.66 34.61
CA SER A 231 -0.82 9.91 34.68
C SER A 231 -1.61 8.75 34.08
N VAL A 232 -1.18 8.24 32.92
CA VAL A 232 -1.79 7.07 32.27
C VAL A 232 -1.67 5.82 33.15
N SER A 233 -0.49 5.56 33.71
CA SER A 233 -0.25 4.40 34.59
C SER A 233 -1.11 4.45 35.86
N GLN A 234 -1.35 5.65 36.41
CA GLN A 234 -2.17 5.84 37.60
C GLN A 234 -3.66 5.59 37.32
N HIS A 235 -4.20 6.11 36.22
CA HIS A 235 -5.63 6.01 35.90
C HIS A 235 -6.00 4.66 35.27
N LEU A 236 -5.04 3.98 34.62
CA LEU A 236 -5.22 2.68 33.99
C LEU A 236 -4.48 1.54 34.72
N ASP A 237 -4.54 1.52 36.06
CA ASP A 237 -4.17 0.33 36.83
C ASP A 237 -5.23 -0.77 36.64
N ILE A 238 -4.92 -1.74 35.77
CA ILE A 238 -5.81 -2.84 35.39
C ILE A 238 -6.28 -3.64 36.61
N SER A 239 -5.41 -3.85 37.61
CA SER A 239 -5.81 -4.60 38.81
C SER A 239 -6.85 -3.83 39.60
N HIS A 240 -6.66 -2.51 39.76
CA HIS A 240 -7.61 -1.65 40.44
C HIS A 240 -8.93 -1.51 39.67
N LEU A 241 -8.86 -1.29 38.36
CA LEU A 241 -10.02 -1.19 37.48
C LEU A 241 -10.86 -2.46 37.55
N MET A 242 -10.25 -3.63 37.40
CA MET A 242 -10.98 -4.89 37.50
C MET A 242 -11.58 -5.09 38.89
N GLN A 243 -10.89 -4.73 39.98
CA GLN A 243 -11.50 -4.78 41.31
C GLN A 243 -12.76 -3.89 41.44
N GLN A 244 -12.74 -2.71 40.84
CA GLN A 244 -13.89 -1.81 40.83
C GLN A 244 -15.04 -2.35 39.97
N VAL A 245 -14.74 -2.99 38.83
CA VAL A 245 -15.73 -3.67 37.97
C VAL A 245 -16.44 -4.79 38.73
N HIS A 246 -15.69 -5.69 39.37
CA HIS A 246 -16.24 -6.81 40.15
C HIS A 246 -17.08 -6.37 41.35
N LYS A 247 -16.86 -5.14 41.85
CA LYS A 247 -17.63 -4.54 42.93
C LYS A 247 -18.78 -3.65 42.45
N GLY A 248 -18.85 -3.34 41.15
CA GLY A 248 -19.84 -2.44 40.57
C GLY A 248 -19.67 -0.98 40.98
N VAL A 249 -18.45 -0.54 41.26
CA VAL A 249 -18.12 0.82 41.75
C VAL A 249 -17.17 1.59 40.84
N LEU A 250 -16.90 1.09 39.63
CA LEU A 250 -16.05 1.77 38.65
C LEU A 250 -16.71 3.06 38.19
N ASP A 251 -16.04 4.20 38.40
CA ASP A 251 -16.49 5.50 37.93
C ASP A 251 -16.07 5.72 36.47
N LEU A 252 -16.88 5.18 35.56
CA LEU A 252 -16.67 5.33 34.12
C LEU A 252 -16.87 6.78 33.64
N VAL A 253 -17.63 7.61 34.36
CA VAL A 253 -17.87 9.01 33.97
C VAL A 253 -16.62 9.85 34.18
N SER A 254 -15.94 9.69 35.33
CA SER A 254 -14.68 10.38 35.58
C SER A 254 -13.56 9.85 34.70
N LEU A 255 -13.49 8.53 34.50
CA LEU A 255 -12.49 7.91 33.61
C LEU A 255 -12.65 8.37 32.17
N SER A 256 -13.89 8.45 31.66
CA SER A 256 -14.14 8.86 30.27
C SER A 256 -13.83 10.34 30.03
N LYS A 257 -14.10 11.22 31.00
CA LYS A 257 -13.71 12.63 30.95
C LYS A 257 -12.20 12.79 30.95
N TRP A 258 -11.50 12.09 31.84
CA TRP A 258 -10.03 12.09 31.86
C TRP A 258 -9.44 11.60 30.53
N LEU A 259 -9.98 10.52 29.96
CA LEU A 259 -9.58 10.04 28.64
C LEU A 259 -9.83 11.11 27.57
N ALA A 260 -10.98 11.79 27.58
CA ALA A 260 -11.29 12.85 26.62
C ALA A 260 -10.28 14.00 26.70
N ASP A 261 -9.95 14.44 27.91
CA ASP A 261 -9.02 15.54 28.15
C ASP A 261 -7.59 15.16 27.75
N LEU A 262 -7.17 13.92 28.02
CA LEU A 262 -5.89 13.38 27.56
C LEU A 262 -5.82 13.32 26.03
N LEU A 263 -6.88 12.85 25.37
CA LEU A 263 -6.94 12.77 23.91
C LEU A 263 -6.91 14.18 23.29
N LYS A 264 -7.72 15.13 23.77
CA LYS A 264 -7.71 16.53 23.28
C LYS A 264 -6.36 17.22 23.46
N MET A 265 -5.56 16.82 24.46
CA MET A 265 -4.22 17.36 24.66
C MET A 265 -3.20 16.89 23.60
N HIS A 266 -3.40 15.71 23.00
CA HIS A 266 -2.42 15.07 22.11
C HIS A 266 -2.93 14.81 20.69
N CYS A 267 -4.24 14.90 20.45
CA CYS A 267 -4.88 14.80 19.13
C CYS A 267 -4.78 16.12 18.34
N ALA A 268 -5.06 16.03 17.04
CA ALA A 268 -5.36 17.22 16.24
C ALA A 268 -6.68 17.87 16.72
N PRO A 269 -6.75 19.21 16.87
CA PRO A 269 -7.94 19.91 17.42
C PRO A 269 -9.26 19.62 16.68
N MET A 270 -9.18 19.35 15.37
CA MET A 270 -10.34 18.97 14.55
C MET A 270 -11.04 17.70 15.04
N ARG A 271 -10.38 16.87 15.86
CA ARG A 271 -10.91 15.61 16.40
C ARG A 271 -11.44 15.72 17.83
N ASP A 272 -11.39 16.89 18.45
CA ASP A 272 -11.83 17.09 19.84
C ASP A 272 -13.29 16.67 20.05
N HIS A 273 -14.15 16.95 19.05
CA HIS A 273 -15.55 16.54 19.07
C HIS A 273 -15.74 15.02 19.21
N LEU A 274 -14.85 14.21 18.61
CA LEU A 274 -14.91 12.75 18.71
C LEU A 274 -14.58 12.28 20.13
N ALA A 275 -13.63 12.95 20.79
CA ALA A 275 -13.27 12.66 22.18
C ALA A 275 -14.42 13.03 23.13
N ASP A 276 -15.08 14.16 22.90
CA ASP A 276 -16.25 14.59 23.68
C ASP A 276 -17.45 13.64 23.47
N GLU A 277 -17.73 13.23 22.23
CA GLU A 277 -18.76 12.22 21.93
C GLU A 277 -18.46 10.87 22.58
N MET A 278 -17.21 10.40 22.50
CA MET A 278 -16.76 9.16 23.14
C MET A 278 -17.02 9.22 24.65
N ALA A 279 -16.65 10.32 25.30
CA ALA A 279 -16.85 10.48 26.73
C ALA A 279 -18.33 10.56 27.11
N ALA A 280 -19.14 11.24 26.29
CA ALA A 280 -20.58 11.34 26.44
C ALA A 280 -21.27 9.98 26.30
N GLU A 281 -20.90 9.15 25.32
CA GLU A 281 -21.43 7.80 25.12
C GLU A 281 -21.10 6.87 26.29
N ILE A 282 -19.83 6.85 26.74
CA ILE A 282 -19.41 6.07 27.91
C ILE A 282 -20.14 6.54 29.18
N GLY A 283 -20.22 7.86 29.40
CA GLY A 283 -20.86 8.42 30.58
C GLY A 283 -22.38 8.18 30.61
N THR A 284 -23.06 8.39 29.47
CA THR A 284 -24.51 8.14 29.34
C THR A 284 -24.81 6.66 29.46
N GLY A 285 -24.05 5.79 28.79
CA GLY A 285 -24.18 4.34 28.91
C GLY A 285 -24.01 3.85 30.35
N SER A 286 -23.03 4.39 31.08
CA SER A 286 -22.82 4.05 32.49
C SER A 286 -23.96 4.53 33.40
N THR A 287 -24.49 5.73 33.19
CA THR A 287 -25.52 6.34 34.05
C THR A 287 -26.93 5.80 33.78
N GLN A 288 -27.23 5.48 32.53
CA GLN A 288 -28.52 4.91 32.11
C GLN A 288 -28.52 3.37 32.09
N ALA A 289 -27.40 2.73 32.46
CA ALA A 289 -27.19 1.29 32.34
C ALA A 289 -27.41 0.74 30.91
N ASP A 290 -27.11 1.55 29.90
CA ASP A 290 -27.11 1.15 28.49
C ASP A 290 -25.73 0.62 28.10
N VAL A 291 -25.61 -0.71 28.09
CA VAL A 291 -24.37 -1.41 27.71
C VAL A 291 -24.02 -1.17 26.24
N GLY A 292 -25.02 -0.99 25.36
CA GLY A 292 -24.80 -0.72 23.94
C GLY A 292 -24.10 0.61 23.72
N MET A 293 -24.58 1.67 24.39
CA MET A 293 -23.92 2.99 24.35
C MET A 293 -22.53 2.95 24.98
N LEU A 294 -22.36 2.25 26.11
CA LEU A 294 -21.06 2.11 26.77
C LEU A 294 -20.02 1.46 25.85
N VAL A 295 -20.38 0.34 25.21
CA VAL A 295 -19.51 -0.37 24.27
C VAL A 295 -19.28 0.43 22.99
N GLY A 296 -20.30 1.17 22.52
CA GLY A 296 -20.16 2.13 21.42
C GLY A 296 -19.09 3.17 21.69
N GLY A 297 -19.10 3.76 22.90
CA GLY A 297 -18.08 4.71 23.33
C GLY A 297 -16.69 4.08 23.46
N LEU A 298 -16.57 2.86 24.02
CA LEU A 298 -15.29 2.13 24.06
C LEU A 298 -14.76 1.81 22.65
N ARG A 299 -15.63 1.43 21.72
CA ARG A 299 -15.27 1.23 20.32
C ARG A 299 -14.77 2.54 19.69
N LYS A 300 -15.47 3.65 19.92
CA LYS A 300 -15.08 4.99 19.45
C LYS A 300 -13.71 5.39 20.00
N LEU A 301 -13.42 5.10 21.27
CA LEU A 301 -12.09 5.32 21.87
C LEU A 301 -10.99 4.61 21.08
N PHE A 302 -11.11 3.32 20.80
CA PHE A 302 -10.09 2.58 20.03
C PHE A 302 -9.96 3.09 18.58
N SER A 303 -11.06 3.51 17.96
CA SER A 303 -11.01 4.17 16.64
C SER A 303 -10.26 5.50 16.68
N ILE A 304 -10.42 6.31 17.74
CA ILE A 304 -9.66 7.56 17.91
C ILE A 304 -8.17 7.25 18.06
N LEU A 305 -7.79 6.24 18.84
CA LEU A 305 -6.38 5.85 19.01
C LEU A 305 -5.73 5.39 17.70
N GLU A 306 -6.45 4.64 16.86
CA GLU A 306 -5.98 4.26 15.52
C GLU A 306 -5.79 5.50 14.63
N MET A 307 -6.75 6.42 14.63
CA MET A 307 -6.65 7.69 13.90
C MET A 307 -5.49 8.56 14.39
N MET A 308 -5.24 8.64 15.71
CA MET A 308 -4.11 9.36 16.28
C MET A 308 -2.78 8.80 15.81
N LYS A 309 -2.63 7.46 15.81
CA LYS A 309 -1.41 6.84 15.34
C LYS A 309 -1.16 7.14 13.86
N LEU A 310 -2.23 7.11 13.06
CA LEU A 310 -2.17 7.47 11.64
C LEU A 310 -1.72 8.92 11.42
N ASP A 311 -2.19 9.87 12.23
CA ASP A 311 -1.72 11.26 12.14
C ASP A 311 -0.23 11.37 12.43
N VAL A 312 0.22 10.74 13.51
CA VAL A 312 1.64 10.74 13.89
C VAL A 312 2.47 10.15 12.76
N ALA A 313 2.06 9.02 12.20
CA ALA A 313 2.74 8.37 11.09
C ALA A 313 2.75 9.20 9.80
N ASN A 314 1.65 9.87 9.48
CA ASN A 314 1.55 10.75 8.30
C ASN A 314 2.39 12.00 8.44
N HIS A 315 2.39 12.62 9.63
CA HIS A 315 3.27 13.74 9.93
C HIS A 315 4.74 13.31 9.84
N GLN A 316 5.09 12.16 10.42
CA GLN A 316 6.44 11.58 10.31
C GLN A 316 6.82 11.29 8.87
N LEU A 317 5.93 10.69 8.08
CA LEU A 317 6.18 10.39 6.68
C LEU A 317 6.49 11.67 5.88
N GLY A 318 5.72 12.74 6.09
CA GLY A 318 5.99 14.04 5.49
C GLY A 318 7.35 14.61 5.92
N ALA A 319 7.66 14.58 7.21
CA ALA A 319 8.93 15.10 7.75
C ALA A 319 10.16 14.33 7.24
N TYR A 320 10.06 13.00 7.08
CA TYR A 320 11.16 12.14 6.67
C TYR A 320 11.17 11.80 5.17
N GLN A 321 10.24 12.34 4.37
CA GLN A 321 10.17 12.03 2.93
C GLN A 321 11.47 12.35 2.19
N ILE A 322 12.09 13.51 2.48
CA ILE A 322 13.36 13.90 1.87
C ILE A 322 14.46 12.88 2.21
N VAL A 323 14.54 12.50 3.49
CA VAL A 323 15.51 11.52 3.99
C VAL A 323 15.31 10.15 3.34
N LEU A 324 14.06 9.74 3.12
CA LEU A 324 13.72 8.51 2.40
C LEU A 324 14.24 8.55 0.96
N ILE A 325 13.99 9.64 0.24
CA ILE A 325 14.41 9.82 -1.16
C ILE A 325 15.94 9.83 -1.28
N GLU A 326 16.62 10.67 -0.50
CA GLU A 326 18.09 10.81 -0.55
C GLU A 326 18.81 9.49 -0.25
N ASN A 327 18.29 8.71 0.71
CA ASN A 327 18.88 7.45 1.13
C ASN A 327 18.31 6.23 0.38
N THR A 328 17.49 6.41 -0.66
CA THR A 328 16.88 5.28 -1.38
C THR A 328 17.94 4.39 -2.03
N ILE A 329 18.90 4.96 -2.77
CA ILE A 329 19.88 4.16 -3.51
C ILE A 329 20.81 3.35 -2.58
N PRO A 330 21.47 3.96 -1.55
CA PRO A 330 22.31 3.20 -0.63
C PRO A 330 21.55 2.08 0.10
N PHE A 331 20.32 2.36 0.51
CA PHE A 331 19.45 1.39 1.18
C PHE A 331 19.12 0.19 0.27
N LEU A 332 18.67 0.46 -0.96
CA LEU A 332 18.34 -0.60 -1.92
C LEU A 332 19.58 -1.42 -2.29
N HIS A 333 20.73 -0.77 -2.44
CA HIS A 333 21.99 -1.48 -2.71
C HIS A 333 22.33 -2.47 -1.60
N ASP A 334 22.30 -2.05 -0.33
CA ASP A 334 22.56 -2.92 0.82
C ASP A 334 21.52 -4.05 0.93
N TYR A 335 20.23 -3.72 0.78
CA TYR A 335 19.15 -4.71 0.79
C TYR A 335 19.34 -5.81 -0.27
N PHE A 336 19.49 -5.43 -1.54
CA PHE A 336 19.65 -6.39 -2.63
C PHE A 336 21.00 -7.11 -2.58
N SER A 337 22.08 -6.44 -2.14
CA SER A 337 23.38 -7.10 -1.95
C SER A 337 23.30 -8.26 -0.96
N ARG A 338 22.59 -8.08 0.15
CA ARG A 338 22.37 -9.14 1.14
C ARG A 338 21.56 -10.30 0.56
N ARG A 339 20.46 -10.02 -0.16
CA ARG A 339 19.63 -11.05 -0.82
C ARG A 339 20.41 -11.82 -1.88
N ILE A 340 21.22 -11.14 -2.69
CA ILE A 340 22.08 -11.77 -3.69
C ILE A 340 23.11 -12.69 -3.02
N THR A 341 23.75 -12.22 -1.93
CA THR A 341 24.71 -13.01 -1.15
C THR A 341 24.07 -14.22 -0.48
N ALA A 342 22.82 -14.09 -0.05
CA ALA A 342 22.02 -15.18 0.52
C ALA A 342 21.45 -16.15 -0.54
N HIS A 343 21.71 -15.92 -1.84
CA HIS A 343 21.14 -16.68 -2.95
C HIS A 343 19.60 -16.65 -3.03
N GLU A 344 18.99 -15.59 -2.50
CA GLU A 344 17.54 -15.33 -2.53
C GLU A 344 17.10 -14.49 -3.74
N PHE A 345 18.02 -14.24 -4.69
CA PHE A 345 17.76 -13.47 -5.88
C PHE A 345 18.46 -14.09 -7.11
N LYS A 346 17.72 -14.21 -8.22
CA LYS A 346 18.21 -14.83 -9.46
C LYS A 346 18.94 -13.83 -10.35
N VAL A 347 20.21 -13.58 -10.04
CA VAL A 347 21.08 -12.67 -10.79
C VAL A 347 21.23 -13.07 -12.26
N ASP A 348 21.35 -14.37 -12.55
CA ASP A 348 21.60 -14.86 -13.90
C ASP A 348 20.47 -14.55 -14.88
N GLU A 349 19.20 -14.69 -14.44
CA GLU A 349 18.02 -14.35 -15.26
C GLU A 349 18.00 -12.85 -15.59
N THR A 350 18.34 -12.00 -14.61
CA THR A 350 18.40 -10.54 -14.78
C THR A 350 19.50 -10.13 -15.76
N LYS A 351 20.68 -10.76 -15.66
CA LYS A 351 21.80 -10.52 -16.58
C LYS A 351 21.49 -11.00 -18.00
N ALA A 352 20.89 -12.18 -18.13
CA ALA A 352 20.47 -12.74 -19.42
C ALA A 352 19.43 -11.86 -20.12
N TRP A 353 18.48 -11.30 -19.37
CA TRP A 353 17.51 -10.34 -19.90
C TRP A 353 18.21 -9.11 -20.51
N TYR A 354 19.11 -8.47 -19.75
CA TYR A 354 19.82 -7.28 -20.23
C TYR A 354 20.69 -7.57 -21.47
N GLN A 355 21.41 -8.70 -21.48
CA GLN A 355 22.20 -9.14 -22.64
C GLN A 355 21.32 -9.44 -23.86
N GLY A 356 20.14 -10.05 -23.65
CA GLY A 356 19.17 -10.29 -24.70
C GLY A 356 18.59 -8.99 -25.29
N VAL A 357 18.43 -7.95 -24.48
CA VAL A 357 18.05 -6.62 -24.97
C VAL A 357 19.18 -6.00 -25.81
N GLN A 358 20.43 -6.07 -25.33
CA GLN A 358 21.60 -5.57 -26.05
C GLN A 358 21.77 -6.18 -27.46
N GLN A 359 21.45 -7.47 -27.60
CA GLN A 359 21.54 -8.18 -28.89
C GLN A 359 20.44 -7.76 -29.88
N ARG A 360 19.27 -7.36 -29.39
CA ARG A 360 18.11 -6.99 -30.22
C ARG A 360 18.10 -5.52 -30.61
N MET A 361 18.85 -4.68 -29.89
CA MET A 361 18.96 -3.25 -30.17
C MET A 361 19.60 -3.00 -31.55
N PRO A 362 18.95 -2.23 -32.45
CA PRO A 362 19.48 -1.90 -33.77
C PRO A 362 20.85 -1.21 -33.73
N GLU A 363 21.76 -1.58 -34.64
CA GLU A 363 23.11 -0.99 -34.76
C GLU A 363 23.09 0.54 -34.98
N SER A 364 22.08 1.06 -35.69
CA SER A 364 21.94 2.50 -35.96
C SER A 364 21.76 3.33 -34.68
N LEU A 365 21.25 2.74 -33.60
CA LEU A 365 21.12 3.39 -32.30
C LEU A 365 22.42 3.31 -31.47
N LYS A 366 23.38 2.46 -31.86
CA LYS A 366 24.65 2.26 -31.16
C LYS A 366 25.71 3.29 -31.54
N ASP A 367 25.75 3.71 -32.81
CA ASP A 367 26.81 4.56 -33.36
C ASP A 367 26.75 6.04 -32.92
N GLY A 368 25.61 6.50 -32.39
CA GLY A 368 25.40 7.92 -32.04
C GLY A 368 25.45 8.27 -30.56
N MET A 369 25.57 7.28 -29.66
CA MET A 369 25.40 7.48 -28.21
C MET A 369 26.73 7.70 -27.48
N ASN A 370 26.70 8.52 -26.44
CA ASN A 370 27.82 8.66 -25.51
C ASN A 370 28.13 7.30 -24.86
N ARG A 371 29.41 6.92 -24.80
CA ARG A 371 29.86 5.64 -24.23
C ARG A 371 29.41 5.42 -22.79
N SER A 372 29.32 6.48 -21.99
CA SER A 372 28.87 6.39 -20.59
C SER A 372 27.35 6.18 -20.45
N PHE A 373 26.56 6.70 -21.40
CA PHE A 373 25.10 6.59 -21.39
C PHE A 373 24.60 5.32 -22.09
N TYR A 374 25.39 4.77 -23.01
CA TYR A 374 25.04 3.59 -23.80
C TYR A 374 24.54 2.38 -22.98
N PRO A 375 25.13 2.02 -21.82
CA PRO A 375 24.61 0.93 -21.02
C PRO A 375 23.19 1.20 -20.47
N LEU A 376 22.90 2.43 -20.05
CA LEU A 376 21.57 2.83 -19.61
C LEU A 376 20.58 2.87 -20.78
N SER A 377 21.00 3.30 -21.97
CA SER A 377 20.11 3.34 -23.13
C SER A 377 19.64 1.95 -23.56
N ILE A 378 20.45 0.89 -23.36
CA ILE A 378 20.02 -0.51 -23.54
C ILE A 378 18.88 -0.84 -22.58
N LEU A 379 18.99 -0.48 -21.30
CA LEU A 379 17.93 -0.71 -20.31
C LEU A 379 16.63 0.01 -20.73
N LEU A 380 16.74 1.28 -21.11
CA LEU A 380 15.60 2.08 -21.54
C LEU A 380 14.95 1.52 -22.81
N TYR A 381 15.75 1.05 -23.78
CA TYR A 381 15.26 0.33 -24.95
C TYR A 381 14.44 -0.90 -24.56
N GLY A 382 14.97 -1.73 -23.66
CA GLY A 382 14.27 -2.91 -23.17
C GLY A 382 12.96 -2.57 -22.46
N LEU A 383 12.95 -1.53 -21.62
CA LEU A 383 11.75 -1.04 -20.95
C LEU A 383 10.69 -0.55 -21.95
N CYS A 384 11.07 0.30 -22.91
CA CYS A 384 10.18 0.77 -23.96
C CYS A 384 9.58 -0.42 -24.73
N GLU A 385 10.39 -1.39 -25.13
CA GLU A 385 9.92 -2.57 -25.85
C GLU A 385 8.88 -3.36 -25.03
N GLN A 386 9.13 -3.58 -23.74
CA GLN A 386 8.22 -4.29 -22.83
C GLN A 386 6.87 -3.59 -22.68
N LEU A 387 6.83 -2.26 -22.70
CA LEU A 387 5.57 -1.49 -22.67
C LEU A 387 4.73 -1.71 -23.93
N LEU A 388 5.33 -2.13 -25.05
CA LEU A 388 4.64 -2.33 -26.33
C LEU A 388 4.39 -3.81 -26.71
N LEU A 389 4.94 -4.79 -25.97
CA LEU A 389 4.76 -6.23 -26.24
C LEU A 389 3.32 -6.71 -26.07
N SER A 390 2.90 -7.79 -26.74
CA SER A 390 1.52 -8.29 -26.60
C SER A 390 1.20 -8.89 -25.21
N GLY A 391 -0.07 -8.86 -24.78
CA GLY A 391 -0.48 -9.16 -23.39
C GLY A 391 -0.08 -10.54 -22.87
N GLU A 392 0.05 -11.54 -23.76
CA GLU A 392 0.52 -12.88 -23.40
C GLU A 392 2.05 -12.99 -23.27
N GLN A 393 2.80 -12.04 -23.83
CA GLN A 393 4.26 -12.03 -23.87
C GLN A 393 4.89 -11.03 -22.90
N ALA A 394 4.11 -10.08 -22.37
CA ALA A 394 4.58 -9.09 -21.42
C ALA A 394 4.74 -9.72 -20.03
N LYS A 395 5.96 -10.19 -19.71
CA LYS A 395 6.37 -10.55 -18.35
C LYS A 395 7.56 -9.69 -17.99
N LEU A 396 7.33 -8.72 -17.11
CA LEU A 396 8.42 -7.92 -16.55
C LEU A 396 9.27 -8.80 -15.61
N PRO A 397 10.61 -8.71 -15.68
CA PRO A 397 11.50 -9.44 -14.80
C PRO A 397 11.30 -9.14 -13.30
N GLU A 398 11.70 -10.09 -12.45
CA GLU A 398 11.62 -9.98 -10.98
C GLU A 398 12.35 -8.75 -10.40
N HIS A 399 13.44 -8.29 -11.02
CA HIS A 399 14.16 -7.08 -10.55
C HIS A 399 13.34 -5.78 -10.62
N PHE A 400 12.19 -5.79 -11.30
CA PHE A 400 11.26 -4.66 -11.34
C PHE A 400 10.09 -4.83 -10.37
N GLU A 401 10.11 -5.80 -9.44
CA GLU A 401 9.01 -6.11 -8.50
C GLU A 401 8.36 -4.86 -7.89
N PHE A 402 9.18 -3.97 -7.31
CA PHE A 402 8.73 -2.74 -6.66
C PHE A 402 8.22 -1.68 -7.65
N ASP A 403 8.54 -1.80 -8.95
CA ASP A 403 8.17 -0.89 -10.03
C ASP A 403 7.03 -1.41 -10.93
N LEU A 404 6.60 -2.67 -10.75
CA LEU A 404 5.65 -3.35 -11.64
C LEU A 404 4.37 -2.54 -11.82
N ALA A 405 3.72 -2.12 -10.73
CA ALA A 405 2.44 -1.41 -10.80
C ALA A 405 2.55 -0.11 -11.63
N ARG A 406 3.65 0.62 -11.48
CA ARG A 406 3.90 1.86 -12.22
C ARG A 406 4.21 1.59 -13.70
N LEU A 407 5.00 0.56 -14.00
CA LEU A 407 5.26 0.14 -15.38
C LEU A 407 3.98 -0.33 -16.09
N TRP A 408 3.12 -1.09 -15.41
CA TRP A 408 1.83 -1.51 -15.95
C TRP A 408 0.87 -0.33 -16.18
N ARG A 409 0.88 0.67 -15.29
CA ARG A 409 0.12 1.92 -15.51
C ARG A 409 0.62 2.66 -16.75
N LEU A 410 1.95 2.84 -16.90
CA LEU A 410 2.54 3.46 -18.09
C LEU A 410 2.20 2.69 -19.37
N ARG A 411 2.22 1.36 -19.30
CA ARG A 411 1.82 0.49 -20.42
C ARG A 411 0.38 0.72 -20.85
N SER A 412 -0.55 0.85 -19.90
CA SER A 412 -1.95 1.18 -20.19
C SER A 412 -2.06 2.52 -20.92
N GLU A 413 -1.34 3.54 -20.47
CA GLU A 413 -1.35 4.87 -21.10
C GLU A 413 -0.72 4.86 -22.50
N VAL A 414 0.40 4.14 -22.69
CA VAL A 414 1.00 3.93 -24.03
C VAL A 414 0.02 3.20 -24.95
N GLN A 415 -0.72 2.22 -24.44
CA GLN A 415 -1.71 1.51 -25.24
C GLN A 415 -2.86 2.41 -25.68
N LYS A 416 -3.35 3.32 -24.82
CA LYS A 416 -4.33 4.34 -25.19
C LYS A 416 -3.81 5.21 -26.34
N ILE A 417 -2.56 5.66 -26.26
CA ILE A 417 -1.91 6.45 -27.31
C ILE A 417 -1.84 5.67 -28.63
N ILE A 418 -1.41 4.41 -28.60
CA ILE A 418 -1.35 3.55 -29.79
C ILE A 418 -2.74 3.40 -30.41
N ASN A 419 -3.77 3.12 -29.59
CA ASN A 419 -5.14 2.95 -30.05
C ASN A 419 -5.66 4.21 -30.77
N VAL A 420 -5.42 5.40 -30.21
CA VAL A 420 -5.80 6.67 -30.83
C VAL A 420 -5.09 6.88 -32.17
N HIS A 421 -3.79 6.60 -32.24
CA HIS A 421 -3.02 6.75 -33.49
C HIS A 421 -3.45 5.75 -34.57
N VAL A 422 -3.81 4.52 -34.20
CA VAL A 422 -4.39 3.55 -35.14
C VAL A 422 -5.73 4.05 -35.66
N CYS A 423 -6.61 4.54 -34.79
CA CYS A 423 -7.90 5.12 -35.19
C CYS A 423 -7.73 6.32 -36.14
N TRP A 424 -6.74 7.19 -35.87
CA TRP A 424 -6.39 8.28 -36.76
C TRP A 424 -5.91 7.78 -38.13
N SER A 425 -5.03 6.78 -38.14
CA SER A 425 -4.51 6.20 -39.40
C SER A 425 -5.63 5.53 -40.23
N ILE A 426 -6.63 4.91 -39.59
CA ILE A 426 -7.83 4.40 -40.27
C ILE A 426 -8.59 5.56 -40.92
N LEU A 427 -8.81 6.65 -40.18
CA LEU A 427 -9.49 7.84 -40.69
C LEU A 427 -8.74 8.43 -41.90
N GLU A 428 -7.41 8.53 -41.84
CA GLU A 428 -6.58 8.98 -42.97
C GLU A 428 -6.72 8.07 -44.19
N SER A 429 -6.72 6.75 -44.00
CA SER A 429 -6.89 5.78 -45.08
C SER A 429 -8.25 5.93 -45.77
N LEU A 430 -9.32 6.13 -44.99
CA LEU A 430 -10.67 6.35 -45.51
C LEU A 430 -10.77 7.68 -46.28
N PHE A 431 -10.13 8.75 -45.80
CA PHE A 431 -10.09 10.02 -46.53
C PHE A 431 -9.36 9.92 -47.87
N GLN A 432 -8.25 9.17 -47.92
CA GLN A 432 -7.53 8.89 -49.15
C GLN A 432 -8.39 8.08 -50.14
N GLY A 433 -9.09 7.04 -49.67
CA GLY A 433 -10.01 6.25 -50.48
C GLY A 433 -11.17 7.05 -51.08
N LEU A 434 -11.61 8.11 -50.39
CA LEU A 434 -12.71 8.99 -50.81
C LEU A 434 -12.24 10.20 -51.65
N ASN A 435 -10.95 10.30 -51.99
CA ASN A 435 -10.37 11.43 -52.75
C ASN A 435 -10.65 12.82 -52.16
N LEU A 436 -10.86 12.92 -50.84
CA LEU A 436 -11.11 14.19 -50.18
C LEU A 436 -9.80 14.97 -50.07
N LYS A 437 -9.59 15.95 -50.97
CA LYS A 437 -8.42 16.87 -50.96
C LYS A 437 -8.46 17.90 -49.81
N ARG A 438 -8.93 17.51 -48.62
CA ARG A 438 -8.97 18.41 -47.47
C ARG A 438 -7.66 18.29 -46.71
N SER A 439 -6.95 19.41 -46.52
CA SER A 439 -5.80 19.45 -45.62
C SER A 439 -6.28 19.17 -44.20
N PHE A 440 -5.64 18.21 -43.51
CA PHE A 440 -5.92 17.94 -42.10
C PHE A 440 -5.63 19.20 -41.29
N ASN A 441 -6.67 19.80 -40.70
CA ASN A 441 -6.49 20.93 -39.80
C ASN A 441 -6.12 20.40 -38.40
N SER A 442 -5.09 20.98 -37.77
CA SER A 442 -4.70 20.71 -36.38
C SER A 442 -5.88 20.69 -35.41
N LYS A 443 -6.90 21.55 -35.62
CA LYS A 443 -8.14 21.56 -34.83
C LYS A 443 -8.98 20.27 -34.96
N MET A 444 -9.04 19.67 -36.16
CA MET A 444 -9.76 18.42 -36.40
C MET A 444 -9.05 17.27 -35.68
N HIS A 445 -7.72 17.21 -35.78
CA HIS A 445 -6.90 16.21 -35.09
C HIS A 445 -7.10 16.28 -33.57
N LEU A 446 -6.94 17.47 -32.97
CA LEU A 446 -7.12 17.65 -31.53
C LEU A 446 -8.53 17.23 -31.09
N SER A 447 -9.56 17.69 -31.82
CA SER A 447 -10.95 17.39 -31.52
C SER A 447 -11.27 15.89 -31.65
N PHE A 448 -10.68 15.20 -32.62
CA PHE A 448 -10.80 13.75 -32.79
C PHE A 448 -10.10 13.00 -31.65
N VAL A 449 -8.86 13.34 -31.34
CA VAL A 449 -8.08 12.74 -30.25
C VAL A 449 -8.84 12.87 -28.94
N THR A 450 -9.37 14.05 -28.59
CA THR A 450 -10.14 14.23 -27.36
C THR A 450 -11.38 13.33 -27.30
N ARG A 451 -12.13 13.19 -28.40
CA ARG A 451 -13.35 12.36 -28.43
C ARG A 451 -13.04 10.87 -28.37
N ILE A 452 -12.03 10.41 -29.11
CA ILE A 452 -11.64 8.99 -29.10
C ILE A 452 -11.01 8.61 -27.76
N SER A 453 -10.15 9.46 -27.18
CA SER A 453 -9.59 9.21 -25.84
C SER A 453 -10.70 9.09 -24.80
N ALA A 454 -11.74 9.94 -24.84
CA ALA A 454 -12.88 9.84 -23.93
C ALA A 454 -13.68 8.52 -24.10
N LEU A 455 -13.76 7.97 -25.32
CA LEU A 455 -14.44 6.70 -25.60
C LEU A 455 -13.61 5.47 -25.20
N LEU A 456 -12.29 5.63 -25.11
CA LEU A 456 -11.33 4.60 -24.69
C LEU A 456 -11.17 4.51 -23.16
N GLU A 457 -11.67 5.48 -22.40
CA GLU A 457 -11.73 5.37 -20.94
C GLU A 457 -12.77 4.29 -20.56
N GLU A 458 -12.32 3.24 -19.87
CA GLU A 458 -13.18 2.14 -19.44
C GLU A 458 -14.18 2.61 -18.37
N ASP A 459 -15.44 2.17 -18.47
CA ASP A 459 -16.41 2.31 -17.38
C ASP A 459 -15.86 1.56 -16.16
N LYS A 460 -15.65 2.32 -15.07
CA LYS A 460 -15.10 1.86 -13.79
C LYS A 460 -15.87 0.67 -13.16
N ASP A 461 -17.05 0.36 -13.66
CA ASP A 461 -17.94 -0.72 -13.19
C ASP A 461 -17.73 -2.07 -13.88
N SER A 462 -16.96 -2.12 -14.98
CA SER A 462 -16.68 -3.37 -15.68
C SER A 462 -15.51 -4.11 -15.02
N LYS A 463 -15.82 -5.11 -14.19
CA LYS A 463 -14.85 -6.03 -13.56
C LYS A 463 -14.11 -6.95 -14.55
N SER A 464 -13.94 -6.54 -15.80
CA SER A 464 -13.15 -7.27 -16.79
C SER A 464 -11.66 -7.02 -16.58
N LYS A 465 -10.87 -8.08 -16.76
CA LYS A 465 -9.40 -8.04 -16.72
C LYS A 465 -8.85 -6.90 -17.58
N PRO A 466 -7.68 -6.32 -17.24
CA PRO A 466 -7.02 -5.32 -18.08
C PRO A 466 -6.89 -5.89 -19.50
N PRO A 467 -7.31 -5.14 -20.54
CA PRO A 467 -7.31 -5.65 -21.90
C PRO A 467 -5.88 -5.99 -22.32
N GLY A 468 -5.68 -7.23 -22.74
CA GLY A 468 -4.44 -7.67 -23.35
C GLY A 468 -4.25 -6.98 -24.70
N LEU A 469 -3.01 -6.75 -25.08
CA LEU A 469 -2.68 -6.32 -26.44
C LEU A 469 -3.27 -7.34 -27.45
N GLY A 470 -4.13 -6.89 -28.36
CA GLY A 470 -4.75 -7.72 -29.39
C GLY A 470 -6.12 -8.29 -29.03
N THR A 471 -6.69 -7.96 -27.86
CA THR A 471 -8.12 -8.14 -27.61
C THR A 471 -8.90 -6.87 -27.92
N HIS A 472 -10.09 -7.05 -28.50
CA HIS A 472 -11.14 -6.08 -28.86
C HIS A 472 -11.00 -4.71 -28.15
N LEU A 473 -11.07 -3.62 -28.91
CA LEU A 473 -11.02 -2.26 -28.35
C LEU A 473 -12.14 -2.13 -27.30
N PRO A 474 -11.93 -1.38 -26.22
CA PRO A 474 -13.05 -0.97 -25.40
C PRO A 474 -13.98 -0.11 -26.28
N ASN A 475 -15.26 -0.47 -26.34
CA ASN A 475 -16.28 0.23 -27.12
C ASN A 475 -16.07 0.29 -28.65
N ASP A 476 -15.65 -0.81 -29.32
CA ASP A 476 -15.46 -0.89 -30.79
C ASP A 476 -16.55 -0.19 -31.60
N SER A 477 -17.82 -0.43 -31.27
CA SER A 477 -18.98 0.14 -31.99
C SER A 477 -19.07 1.67 -31.81
N CYS A 478 -18.83 2.19 -30.59
CA CYS A 478 -18.86 3.63 -30.34
C CYS A 478 -17.70 4.34 -31.07
N ILE A 479 -16.53 3.71 -31.11
CA ILE A 479 -15.36 4.24 -31.80
C ILE A 479 -15.57 4.22 -33.31
N ALA A 480 -16.10 3.13 -33.86
CA ALA A 480 -16.47 3.03 -35.26
C ALA A 480 -17.51 4.09 -35.65
N MET A 481 -18.54 4.31 -34.83
CA MET A 481 -19.52 5.37 -35.04
C MET A 481 -18.89 6.77 -35.03
N GLU A 482 -17.94 7.03 -34.14
CA GLU A 482 -17.27 8.35 -34.06
C GLU A 482 -16.34 8.60 -35.27
N ILE A 483 -15.62 7.58 -35.72
CA ILE A 483 -14.84 7.65 -36.96
C ILE A 483 -15.77 7.90 -38.16
N ALA A 484 -16.87 7.12 -38.27
CA ALA A 484 -17.85 7.29 -39.35
C ALA A 484 -18.50 8.68 -39.34
N ARG A 485 -18.87 9.19 -38.14
CA ARG A 485 -19.38 10.55 -37.96
C ARG A 485 -18.38 11.61 -38.43
N THR A 486 -17.11 11.44 -38.11
CA THR A 486 -16.03 12.36 -38.53
C THR A 486 -15.87 12.35 -40.07
N VAL A 487 -15.97 11.17 -40.71
CA VAL A 487 -15.95 11.03 -42.16
C VAL A 487 -17.17 11.70 -42.82
N CYS A 488 -18.39 11.43 -42.34
CA CYS A 488 -19.63 12.02 -42.85
C CYS A 488 -19.63 13.55 -42.73
N ALA A 489 -19.23 14.08 -41.57
CA ALA A 489 -19.09 15.52 -41.36
C ALA A 489 -18.08 16.15 -42.33
N ALA A 490 -17.01 15.44 -42.68
CA ALA A 490 -16.01 15.90 -43.63
C ALA A 490 -16.50 15.87 -45.10
N ILE A 491 -17.42 14.96 -45.45
CA ILE A 491 -18.11 14.89 -46.76
C ILE A 491 -19.23 15.95 -46.88
N GLY A 492 -19.61 16.59 -45.78
CA GLY A 492 -20.69 17.60 -45.74
C GLY A 492 -22.07 17.02 -45.42
N GLN A 493 -22.14 15.76 -45.01
CA GLN A 493 -23.35 15.14 -44.46
C GLN A 493 -23.31 15.30 -42.94
N VAL A 494 -23.90 16.39 -42.47
CA VAL A 494 -24.13 16.62 -41.04
C VAL A 494 -25.47 15.94 -40.70
N ASP A 495 -25.46 15.06 -39.70
CA ASP A 495 -26.60 14.32 -39.10
C ASP A 495 -27.03 12.94 -39.65
N VAL A 496 -26.54 12.46 -40.80
CA VAL A 496 -26.86 11.08 -41.26
C VAL A 496 -25.58 10.28 -41.49
N ILE A 497 -25.35 9.27 -40.65
CA ILE A 497 -24.28 8.27 -40.86
C ILE A 497 -24.81 7.28 -41.90
N SER A 498 -24.10 7.14 -43.02
CA SER A 498 -24.43 6.13 -44.04
C SER A 498 -24.05 4.74 -43.54
N ASP A 499 -25.00 3.79 -43.57
CA ASP A 499 -24.78 2.40 -43.16
C ASP A 499 -23.58 1.77 -43.89
N GLY A 500 -23.38 2.11 -45.17
CA GLY A 500 -22.24 1.61 -45.95
C GLY A 500 -20.88 2.20 -45.53
N ILE A 501 -20.84 3.41 -44.95
CA ILE A 501 -19.61 3.98 -44.38
C ILE A 501 -19.34 3.35 -43.02
N LEU A 502 -20.38 3.14 -42.20
CA LEU A 502 -20.23 2.51 -40.90
C LEU A 502 -19.71 1.07 -41.02
N GLU A 503 -20.27 0.27 -41.93
CA GLU A 503 -19.79 -1.10 -42.19
C GLU A 503 -18.33 -1.13 -42.66
N GLN A 504 -17.93 -0.20 -43.53
CA GLN A 504 -16.53 -0.04 -43.96
C GLN A 504 -15.60 0.32 -42.80
N VAL A 505 -16.03 1.20 -41.89
CA VAL A 505 -15.25 1.59 -40.71
C VAL A 505 -15.13 0.43 -39.73
N GLU A 506 -16.21 -0.30 -39.45
CA GLU A 506 -16.18 -1.46 -38.56
C GLU A 506 -15.24 -2.55 -39.09
N ASP A 507 -15.27 -2.83 -40.38
CA ASP A 507 -14.36 -3.77 -41.03
C ASP A 507 -12.90 -3.29 -40.98
N ALA A 508 -12.67 -1.98 -41.15
CA ALA A 508 -11.35 -1.38 -41.03
C ALA A 508 -10.81 -1.52 -39.60
N VAL A 509 -11.61 -1.15 -38.59
CA VAL A 509 -11.25 -1.31 -37.16
C VAL A 509 -10.91 -2.77 -36.85
N LYS A 510 -11.78 -3.72 -37.23
CA LYS A 510 -11.53 -5.15 -37.00
C LYS A 510 -10.22 -5.63 -37.62
N LYS A 511 -9.92 -5.23 -38.86
CA LYS A 511 -8.67 -5.61 -39.55
C LYS A 511 -7.45 -4.95 -38.89
N SER A 512 -7.54 -3.67 -38.57
CA SER A 512 -6.43 -2.87 -38.07
C SER A 512 -6.00 -3.24 -36.66
N PHE A 513 -6.87 -3.80 -35.82
CA PHE A 513 -6.54 -4.24 -34.46
C PHE A 513 -6.19 -5.73 -34.32
N THR A 514 -6.11 -6.49 -35.42
CA THR A 514 -5.55 -7.85 -35.39
C THR A 514 -4.05 -7.84 -35.09
N SER A 515 -3.53 -8.88 -34.43
CA SER A 515 -2.10 -9.00 -34.08
C SER A 515 -1.15 -8.92 -35.29
N ASP A 516 -1.63 -9.34 -36.47
CA ASP A 516 -0.86 -9.37 -37.72
C ASP A 516 -1.05 -8.10 -38.58
N SER A 517 -1.77 -7.09 -38.06
CA SER A 517 -2.01 -5.84 -38.76
C SER A 517 -0.71 -5.06 -38.99
N VAL A 518 -0.37 -4.85 -40.27
CA VAL A 518 0.77 -4.00 -40.68
C VAL A 518 0.59 -2.58 -40.16
N GLN A 519 -0.64 -2.05 -40.15
CA GLN A 519 -0.94 -0.70 -39.68
C GLN A 519 -0.64 -0.56 -38.18
N LEU A 520 -1.04 -1.54 -37.37
CA LEU A 520 -0.77 -1.58 -35.94
C LEU A 520 0.73 -1.68 -35.66
N GLN A 521 1.46 -2.50 -36.41
CA GLN A 521 2.91 -2.63 -36.30
C GLN A 521 3.64 -1.33 -36.67
N LEU A 522 3.22 -0.64 -37.74
CA LEU A 522 3.78 0.65 -38.13
C LEU A 522 3.59 1.71 -37.05
N VAL A 523 2.37 1.83 -36.49
CA VAL A 523 2.08 2.76 -35.40
C VAL A 523 2.90 2.40 -34.15
N ARG A 524 2.97 1.13 -33.77
CA ARG A 524 3.81 0.67 -32.63
C ARG A 524 5.27 1.04 -32.82
N ASN A 525 5.84 0.82 -34.00
CA ASN A 525 7.24 1.16 -34.28
C ASN A 525 7.49 2.67 -34.19
N CYS A 526 6.55 3.49 -34.70
CA CYS A 526 6.63 4.95 -34.61
C CYS A 526 6.57 5.42 -33.16
N VAL A 527 5.60 4.92 -32.39
CA VAL A 527 5.44 5.23 -30.95
C VAL A 527 6.68 4.79 -30.17
N HIS A 528 7.20 3.59 -30.43
CA HIS A 528 8.42 3.08 -29.78
C HIS A 528 9.62 3.99 -30.03
N GLN A 529 9.85 4.39 -31.29
CA GLN A 529 10.98 5.24 -31.64
C GLN A 529 10.88 6.61 -30.97
N GLN A 530 9.70 7.25 -31.03
CA GLN A 530 9.48 8.54 -30.37
C GLN A 530 9.66 8.43 -28.85
N LEU A 531 9.17 7.33 -28.24
CA LEU A 531 9.14 7.18 -26.79
C LEU A 531 10.54 6.96 -26.27
N LEU A 532 11.29 6.10 -26.94
CA LEU A 532 12.68 5.87 -26.66
C LEU A 532 13.51 7.14 -26.78
N GLN A 533 13.32 7.91 -27.86
CA GLN A 533 14.05 9.17 -28.06
C GLN A 533 13.77 10.15 -26.91
N ALA A 534 12.50 10.45 -26.63
CA ALA A 534 12.12 11.37 -25.58
C ALA A 534 12.59 10.89 -24.19
N THR A 535 12.50 9.58 -23.93
CA THR A 535 12.94 8.98 -22.65
C THR A 535 14.45 9.11 -22.48
N CYS A 536 15.24 8.84 -23.53
CA CYS A 536 16.69 8.99 -23.50
C CYS A 536 17.11 10.46 -23.28
N GLU A 537 16.50 11.41 -24.00
CA GLU A 537 16.78 12.85 -23.84
C GLU A 537 16.51 13.35 -22.41
N ILE A 538 15.48 12.83 -21.73
CA ILE A 538 15.20 13.15 -20.34
C ILE A 538 16.18 12.42 -19.40
N ALA A 539 16.43 11.13 -19.64
CA ALA A 539 17.32 10.33 -18.82
C ALA A 539 18.76 10.87 -18.82
N GLU A 540 19.28 11.35 -19.96
CA GLU A 540 20.60 11.98 -20.04
C GLU A 540 20.74 13.17 -19.09
N ARG A 541 19.67 13.95 -18.90
CA ARG A 541 19.64 15.06 -17.91
C ARG A 541 19.56 14.54 -16.48
N TYR A 542 18.81 13.47 -16.24
CA TYR A 542 18.63 12.90 -14.91
C TYR A 542 19.86 12.17 -14.38
N VAL A 543 20.73 11.64 -15.26
CA VAL A 543 21.95 10.92 -14.85
C VAL A 543 22.85 11.79 -13.95
N SER A 544 22.91 13.10 -14.17
CA SER A 544 23.70 14.03 -13.33
C SER A 544 22.98 14.57 -12.10
N MET A 545 21.69 14.26 -11.92
CA MET A 545 20.86 14.82 -10.85
C MET A 545 20.69 13.84 -9.68
N THR A 546 20.60 14.30 -8.45
CA THR A 546 20.25 13.45 -7.30
C THR A 546 18.80 12.93 -7.41
N PRO A 547 18.42 11.84 -6.73
CA PRO A 547 17.02 11.39 -6.70
C PRO A 547 16.06 12.50 -6.27
N LEU A 548 16.44 13.32 -5.29
CA LEU A 548 15.65 14.45 -4.82
C LEU A 548 15.48 15.52 -5.90
N GLU A 549 16.55 15.90 -6.60
CA GLU A 549 16.51 16.86 -7.70
C GLU A 549 15.61 16.36 -8.84
N ILE A 550 15.64 15.07 -9.16
CA ILE A 550 14.75 14.46 -10.16
C ILE A 550 13.29 14.61 -9.70
N CYS A 551 12.97 14.29 -8.44
CA CYS A 551 11.64 14.44 -7.86
C CYS A 551 11.15 15.90 -7.91
N GLU A 552 11.99 16.87 -7.54
CA GLU A 552 11.65 18.29 -7.56
C GLU A 552 11.42 18.81 -8.98
N SER A 553 12.22 18.36 -9.96
CA SER A 553 12.07 18.78 -11.35
C SER A 553 10.68 18.40 -11.91
N GLN A 554 10.19 17.22 -11.53
CA GLN A 554 8.87 16.73 -11.94
C GLN A 554 7.73 17.44 -11.22
N ARG A 555 7.90 17.77 -9.92
CA ARG A 555 6.91 18.56 -9.18
C ARG A 555 6.69 19.94 -9.83
N ARG A 556 7.76 20.61 -10.25
CA ARG A 556 7.67 21.90 -10.96
C ARG A 556 6.94 21.77 -12.30
N GLN A 557 7.15 20.67 -13.02
CA GLN A 557 6.47 20.41 -14.31
C GLN A 557 4.99 20.06 -14.14
N ALA A 558 4.63 19.29 -13.10
CA ALA A 558 3.25 18.93 -12.81
C ALA A 558 2.38 20.16 -12.49
N TYR A 559 2.94 21.18 -11.84
CA TYR A 559 2.25 22.45 -11.61
C TYR A 559 1.97 23.23 -12.92
N LEU A 560 2.74 22.99 -13.97
CA LEU A 560 2.67 23.72 -15.24
C LEU A 560 1.86 23.01 -16.33
N GLN A 561 1.53 21.72 -16.16
CA GLN A 561 0.86 20.89 -17.17
C GLN A 561 -0.46 20.32 -16.64
N SER A 562 -1.56 20.57 -17.35
CA SER A 562 -2.92 20.19 -16.95
C SER A 562 -3.42 18.86 -17.56
N SER A 563 -2.64 18.20 -18.44
CA SER A 563 -3.00 16.93 -19.08
C SER A 563 -2.05 15.80 -18.68
N SER A 564 -2.57 14.82 -17.95
CA SER A 564 -1.85 13.60 -17.53
C SER A 564 -1.61 12.59 -18.66
N SER A 565 -2.08 12.86 -19.88
CA SER A 565 -2.07 11.94 -21.03
C SER A 565 -1.08 12.32 -22.13
N ASP A 566 -0.08 13.16 -21.82
CA ASP A 566 0.90 13.58 -22.80
C ASP A 566 2.08 12.61 -22.90
N PHE A 567 2.55 12.42 -24.13
CA PHE A 567 3.71 11.58 -24.45
C PHE A 567 4.96 11.94 -23.63
N SER A 568 5.13 13.24 -23.35
CA SER A 568 6.20 13.79 -22.51
C SER A 568 6.11 13.32 -21.05
N PHE A 569 4.88 13.16 -20.52
CA PHE A 569 4.68 12.67 -19.16
C PHE A 569 5.14 11.21 -19.03
N ILE A 570 4.75 10.35 -19.98
CA ILE A 570 5.16 8.93 -19.99
C ILE A 570 6.69 8.83 -20.09
N ALA A 571 7.31 9.57 -21.01
CA ALA A 571 8.77 9.58 -21.18
C ALA A 571 9.49 10.04 -19.90
N THR A 572 8.96 11.06 -19.23
CA THR A 572 9.52 11.58 -17.97
C THR A 572 9.47 10.53 -16.85
N LYS A 573 8.34 9.85 -16.68
CA LYS A 573 8.19 8.80 -15.66
C LYS A 573 9.03 7.58 -15.98
N LEU A 574 9.11 7.18 -17.24
CA LEU A 574 9.93 6.05 -17.66
C LEU A 574 11.43 6.34 -17.49
N ALA A 575 11.87 7.55 -17.81
CA ALA A 575 13.24 8.00 -17.58
C ALA A 575 13.60 7.99 -16.10
N HIS A 576 12.69 8.45 -15.23
CA HIS A 576 12.89 8.40 -13.78
C HIS A 576 13.06 6.96 -13.28
N ILE A 577 12.13 6.06 -13.64
CA ILE A 577 12.21 4.64 -13.27
C ILE A 577 13.53 4.03 -13.76
N GLY A 578 13.87 4.24 -15.04
CA GLY A 578 15.08 3.69 -15.63
C GLY A 578 16.38 4.18 -14.97
N VAL A 579 16.48 5.48 -14.65
CA VAL A 579 17.68 6.04 -14.00
C VAL A 579 17.83 5.54 -12.57
N LEU A 580 16.75 5.52 -11.78
CA LEU A 580 16.80 5.02 -10.41
C LEU A 580 17.14 3.52 -10.39
N HIS A 581 16.49 2.74 -11.27
CA HIS A 581 16.77 1.31 -11.45
C HIS A 581 18.22 1.05 -11.83
N TRP A 582 18.75 1.81 -12.80
CA TRP A 582 20.14 1.70 -13.24
C TRP A 582 21.12 1.98 -12.10
N ARG A 583 20.89 3.01 -11.29
CA ARG A 583 21.76 3.36 -10.15
C ARG A 583 21.83 2.26 -9.09
N VAL A 584 20.76 1.49 -8.91
CA VAL A 584 20.71 0.37 -7.98
C VAL A 584 21.32 -0.88 -8.60
N TRP A 585 20.87 -1.27 -9.80
CA TRP A 585 21.15 -2.59 -10.36
C TRP A 585 22.39 -2.66 -11.24
N ALA A 586 22.86 -1.55 -11.81
CA ALA A 586 24.04 -1.58 -12.66
C ALA A 586 25.29 -2.04 -11.92
N PRO A 587 25.62 -1.54 -10.72
CA PRO A 587 26.78 -2.03 -9.95
C PRO A 587 26.62 -3.46 -9.44
N LEU A 588 25.36 -3.89 -9.23
CA LEU A 588 25.05 -5.20 -8.66
C LEU A 588 25.07 -6.33 -9.72
N VAL A 589 24.59 -6.05 -10.94
CA VAL A 589 24.28 -7.08 -11.93
C VAL A 589 24.74 -6.75 -13.35
N TYR A 590 24.50 -5.53 -13.85
CA TYR A 590 24.71 -5.23 -15.27
C TYR A 590 26.16 -4.90 -15.65
N VAL A 591 26.91 -4.24 -14.75
CA VAL A 591 28.30 -3.81 -14.98
C VAL A 591 29.26 -4.75 -14.21
N PRO A 592 30.35 -5.23 -14.83
CA PRO A 592 31.37 -5.99 -14.11
C PRO A 592 32.02 -5.14 -13.01
N GLN A 593 32.20 -5.70 -11.80
CA GLN A 593 32.80 -5.03 -10.63
C GLN A 593 34.21 -4.41 -10.86
N ALA A 594 34.87 -4.69 -11.99
CA ALA A 594 36.16 -4.13 -12.35
C ALA A 594 36.12 -2.63 -12.75
N SER A 595 34.94 -2.06 -13.01
CA SER A 595 34.80 -0.67 -13.49
C SER A 595 34.63 0.37 -12.37
N VAL A 596 34.22 -0.05 -11.16
CA VAL A 596 33.85 0.87 -10.06
C VAL A 596 35.08 1.49 -9.38
N VAL A 597 36.25 0.86 -9.48
CA VAL A 597 37.49 1.35 -8.84
C VAL A 597 38.13 2.52 -9.61
N HIS A 598 37.80 2.73 -10.89
CA HIS A 598 38.44 3.76 -11.69
C HIS A 598 37.74 5.12 -11.72
N GLU A 599 36.46 5.21 -11.32
CA GLU A 599 35.70 6.48 -11.32
C GLU A 599 35.65 7.18 -9.96
N LEU A 600 36.00 6.50 -8.85
CA LEU A 600 36.07 7.11 -7.51
C LEU A 600 37.46 7.70 -7.17
N SER A 601 38.44 7.57 -8.07
CA SER A 601 39.81 8.08 -7.88
C SER A 601 40.19 9.24 -8.80
N ALA A 602 39.22 9.82 -9.51
CA ALA A 602 39.41 11.03 -10.30
C ALA A 602 38.66 12.20 -9.66
N GLU A 603 39.13 12.63 -8.48
CA GLU A 603 38.91 14.01 -8.05
C GLU A 603 39.91 14.92 -8.78
N PRO A 604 39.53 16.16 -9.16
CA PRO A 604 40.49 17.18 -9.55
C PRO A 604 41.34 17.68 -8.37
#